data_AF-A0A961SLQ6-F1
#
_entry.id   AF-A0A961SLQ6-F1
#
_cell.length_a   1.000
_cell.length_b   1.000
_cell.length_c   1.000
_cell.angle_alpha   90.00
_cell.angle_beta   90.00
_cell.angle_gamma   90.00
#
_symmetry.space_group_name_H-M   'P 1'
#
loop_
_entity.id
_entity.type
_entity.pdbx_description
1 polymer ?
#
loop_
_entity_poly.entity_id
_entity_poly.type
_entity_poly.pdbx_seq_one_letter_code
_entity_poly.pdbx_strand_id
1 'polypeptide(L)'
;MTQPRAGFLGAFLWAASMLLAQAAAAGTIESAYTPLDLDKCETVAAPEAPEDGAVFRCKGLHGMDVRVAEGDLRMFVSYGPNAEQQSAASQTIPVFNTIGKTLEWRLDDGAPFATILRYRWDSDNGEGSTLVVTKIGATDACHVAYVQAAGNAKANALAREIADGQARGFSCGRDKPRTYGADGKQTD
;
A
#
# COMPACT_ATOMS: atom_id res chain seq x y z
N MET A 1 -13.70 -63.04 -68.02
CA MET A 1 -13.77 -61.58 -67.76
C MET A 1 -14.53 -61.41 -66.44
N THR A 2 -14.10 -60.75 -65.36
CA THR A 2 -12.84 -60.08 -64.96
C THR A 2 -13.09 -59.57 -63.52
N GLN A 3 -12.28 -60.04 -62.56
CA GLN A 3 -11.75 -59.35 -61.34
C GLN A 3 -12.65 -58.77 -60.20
N PRO A 4 -12.05 -58.55 -59.00
CA PRO A 4 -12.69 -58.49 -57.67
C PRO A 4 -12.42 -57.16 -56.89
N ARG A 5 -12.55 -57.20 -55.54
CA ARG A 5 -12.13 -56.21 -54.48
C ARG A 5 -13.24 -55.20 -54.07
N ALA A 6 -13.32 -54.68 -52.84
CA ALA A 6 -12.31 -54.45 -51.80
C ALA A 6 -12.97 -54.36 -50.40
N GLY A 7 -12.19 -54.68 -49.36
CA GLY A 7 -12.54 -54.43 -47.97
C GLY A 7 -12.39 -52.96 -47.58
N PHE A 8 -13.24 -52.48 -46.67
CA PHE A 8 -13.15 -51.16 -46.07
C PHE A 8 -12.53 -51.28 -44.66
N LEU A 9 -11.26 -50.90 -44.54
CA LEU A 9 -10.62 -50.55 -43.28
C LEU A 9 -10.93 -49.07 -42.98
N GLY A 10 -11.89 -48.81 -42.10
CA GLY A 10 -12.19 -47.47 -41.59
C GLY A 10 -11.18 -47.06 -40.52
N ALA A 11 -10.36 -46.05 -40.82
CA ALA A 11 -9.36 -45.50 -39.92
C ALA A 11 -10.00 -44.76 -38.73
N PHE A 12 -9.60 -45.12 -37.50
CA PHE A 12 -9.91 -44.36 -36.29
C PHE A 12 -9.02 -43.11 -36.22
N LEU A 13 -9.61 -41.94 -36.47
CA LEU A 13 -8.97 -40.64 -36.26
C LEU A 13 -8.95 -40.30 -34.76
N TRP A 14 -7.78 -40.37 -34.14
CA TRP A 14 -7.52 -39.82 -32.80
C TRP A 14 -7.47 -38.29 -32.86
N ALA A 15 -8.51 -37.63 -32.38
CA ALA A 15 -8.50 -36.18 -32.18
C ALA A 15 -7.74 -35.84 -30.88
N ALA A 16 -6.46 -35.46 -31.01
CA ALA A 16 -5.67 -34.95 -29.91
C ALA A 16 -6.18 -33.55 -29.49
N SER A 17 -6.85 -33.49 -28.35
CA SER A 17 -7.30 -32.23 -27.74
C SER A 17 -6.10 -31.51 -27.13
N MET A 18 -5.61 -30.45 -27.78
CA MET A 18 -4.61 -29.54 -27.21
C MET A 18 -5.27 -28.69 -26.12
N LEU A 19 -5.03 -29.01 -24.86
CA LEU A 19 -5.30 -28.08 -23.76
C LEU A 19 -4.30 -26.92 -23.87
N LEU A 20 -4.77 -25.77 -24.32
CA LEU A 20 -4.08 -24.50 -24.17
C LEU A 20 -4.05 -24.15 -22.68
N ALA A 21 -2.91 -24.38 -22.03
CA ALA A 21 -2.63 -23.85 -20.71
C ALA A 21 -2.60 -22.32 -20.80
N GLN A 22 -3.66 -21.65 -20.37
CA GLN A 22 -3.65 -20.22 -20.14
C GLN A 22 -2.70 -19.96 -18.98
N ALA A 23 -1.50 -19.48 -19.28
CA ALA A 23 -0.65 -18.88 -18.27
C ALA A 23 -1.41 -17.67 -17.72
N ALA A 24 -1.88 -17.76 -16.48
CA ALA A 24 -2.36 -16.59 -15.77
C ALA A 24 -1.19 -15.61 -15.68
N ALA A 25 -1.30 -14.45 -16.32
CA ALA A 25 -0.39 -13.35 -16.09
C ALA A 25 -0.57 -12.94 -14.63
N ALA A 26 0.35 -13.34 -13.76
CA ALA A 26 0.44 -12.75 -12.44
C ALA A 26 0.82 -11.28 -12.65
N GLY A 27 -0.11 -10.37 -12.36
CA GLY A 27 0.15 -8.93 -12.35
C GLY A 27 1.40 -8.68 -11.51
N THR A 28 2.33 -7.89 -12.04
CA THR A 28 3.59 -7.61 -11.34
C THR A 28 3.30 -6.49 -10.34
N ILE A 29 3.46 -6.78 -9.05
CA ILE A 29 3.33 -5.74 -8.03
C ILE A 29 4.58 -4.86 -8.05
N GLU A 30 4.38 -3.55 -8.20
CA GLU A 30 5.47 -2.58 -8.41
C GLU A 30 5.49 -1.48 -7.34
N SER A 31 6.68 -0.89 -7.14
CA SER A 31 6.82 0.36 -6.38
C SER A 31 6.82 1.54 -7.35
N ALA A 32 6.03 2.57 -7.05
CA ALA A 32 6.26 3.92 -7.54
C ALA A 32 6.56 4.86 -6.37
N TYR A 33 7.19 6.01 -6.64
CA TYR A 33 7.61 6.93 -5.59
C TYR A 33 7.23 8.35 -5.96
N THR A 34 6.65 9.08 -5.01
CA THR A 34 6.38 10.51 -5.14
C THR A 34 7.07 11.29 -4.02
N PRO A 35 7.52 12.53 -4.29
CA PRO A 35 7.94 13.42 -3.22
C PRO A 35 6.74 13.77 -2.32
N LEU A 36 7.00 13.93 -1.03
CA LEU A 36 6.03 14.41 -0.04
C LEU A 36 6.68 15.52 0.80
N ASP A 37 6.98 16.63 0.12
CA ASP A 37 7.67 17.80 0.69
C ASP A 37 6.64 18.86 1.05
N LEU A 38 6.30 18.98 2.34
CA LEU A 38 5.18 19.82 2.81
C LEU A 38 5.32 21.29 2.43
N ASP A 39 6.56 21.79 2.32
CA ASP A 39 6.88 23.16 1.87
C ASP A 39 6.43 23.44 0.42
N LYS A 40 6.13 22.39 -0.35
CA LYS A 40 5.67 22.45 -1.75
C LYS A 40 4.20 22.07 -1.91
N CYS A 41 3.52 21.74 -0.83
CA CYS A 41 2.11 21.38 -0.84
C CYS A 41 1.22 22.61 -0.72
N GLU A 42 -0.03 22.49 -1.16
CA GLU A 42 -1.05 23.52 -0.92
C GLU A 42 -1.45 23.47 0.56
N THR A 43 -1.33 24.57 1.29
CA THR A 43 -1.90 24.69 2.63
C THR A 43 -3.41 24.91 2.51
N VAL A 44 -4.18 23.91 2.94
CA VAL A 44 -5.66 23.91 2.89
C VAL A 44 -6.25 24.54 4.14
N ALA A 45 -5.62 24.33 5.29
CA ALA A 45 -5.93 25.01 6.53
C ALA A 45 -4.62 25.41 7.22
N ALA A 46 -4.45 26.70 7.46
CA ALA A 46 -3.32 27.22 8.23
C ALA A 46 -3.68 27.15 9.72
N PRO A 47 -2.68 27.00 10.61
CA PRO A 47 -2.92 27.04 12.05
C PRO A 47 -3.40 28.45 12.44
N GLU A 48 -4.47 28.54 13.23
CA GLU A 48 -5.00 29.83 13.71
C GLU A 48 -4.26 30.31 14.97
N ALA A 49 -3.79 29.36 15.78
CA ALA A 49 -2.91 29.54 16.93
C ALA A 49 -1.67 28.63 16.87
N PRO A 50 -0.59 28.91 17.64
CA PRO A 50 0.62 28.08 17.65
C PRO A 50 0.39 26.61 18.06
N GLU A 51 -0.67 26.36 18.83
CA GLU A 51 -1.11 25.03 19.24
C GLU A 51 -1.96 24.29 18.17
N ASP A 52 -2.40 24.99 17.13
CA ASP A 52 -3.20 24.40 16.07
C ASP A 52 -2.30 23.73 15.02
N GLY A 53 -2.81 22.64 14.45
CA GLY A 53 -2.13 21.95 13.36
C GLY A 53 -2.54 22.45 11.98
N ALA A 54 -1.61 22.32 11.04
CA ALA A 54 -1.83 22.67 9.64
C ALA A 54 -2.37 21.47 8.84
N VAL A 55 -3.16 21.75 7.79
CA VAL A 55 -3.59 20.75 6.81
C VAL A 55 -3.04 21.11 5.44
N PHE A 56 -2.40 20.13 4.80
CA PHE A 56 -1.78 20.24 3.50
C PHE A 56 -2.43 19.28 2.49
N ARG A 57 -2.51 19.72 1.24
CA ARG A 57 -2.83 18.90 0.06
C ARG A 57 -1.61 18.84 -0.84
N CYS A 58 -1.06 17.63 -0.97
CA CYS A 58 0.13 17.34 -1.75
C CYS A 58 -0.25 16.54 -3.01
N LYS A 59 0.42 16.81 -4.13
CA LYS A 59 0.27 15.99 -5.33
C LYS A 59 0.82 14.59 -5.09
N GLY A 60 0.00 13.56 -5.28
CA GLY A 60 0.43 12.16 -5.23
C GLY A 60 0.58 11.54 -6.61
N LEU A 61 0.20 10.27 -6.73
CA LEU A 61 0.35 9.48 -7.95
C LEU A 61 -0.95 9.43 -8.76
N HIS A 62 -0.85 9.51 -10.09
CA HIS A 62 -2.00 9.40 -11.02
C HIS A 62 -3.16 10.37 -10.72
N GLY A 63 -2.84 11.59 -10.24
CA GLY A 63 -3.84 12.60 -9.88
C GLY A 63 -4.53 12.35 -8.54
N MET A 64 -4.15 11.30 -7.80
CA MET A 64 -4.58 11.10 -6.42
C MET A 64 -3.77 12.03 -5.51
N ASP A 65 -4.44 13.01 -4.90
CA ASP A 65 -3.81 13.86 -3.91
C ASP A 65 -3.59 13.14 -2.58
N VAL A 66 -2.64 13.63 -1.80
CA VAL A 66 -2.31 13.17 -0.45
C VAL A 66 -2.65 14.30 0.52
N ARG A 67 -3.55 14.04 1.47
CA ARG A 67 -3.84 14.94 2.58
C ARG A 67 -2.88 14.62 3.71
N VAL A 68 -2.20 15.63 4.22
CA VAL A 68 -1.38 15.54 5.43
C VAL A 68 -1.93 16.55 6.43
N ALA A 69 -2.35 16.10 7.61
CA ALA A 69 -2.72 16.98 8.71
C ALA A 69 -1.76 16.80 9.86
N GLU A 70 -1.45 17.88 10.55
CA GLU A 70 -0.81 17.86 11.86
C GLU A 70 -1.88 18.04 12.95
N GLY A 71 -1.68 17.38 14.09
CA GLY A 71 -2.46 17.62 15.31
C GLY A 71 -1.84 16.90 16.51
N ASP A 72 -1.76 17.61 17.64
CA ASP A 72 -1.08 17.11 18.87
C ASP A 72 0.31 16.53 18.58
N LEU A 73 1.10 17.25 17.76
CA LEU A 73 2.48 16.92 17.37
C LEU A 73 2.61 15.57 16.64
N ARG A 74 1.57 15.20 15.88
CA ARG A 74 1.52 13.97 15.08
C ARG A 74 0.98 14.22 13.69
N MET A 75 1.44 13.41 12.75
CA MET A 75 1.04 13.50 11.35
C MET A 75 -0.02 12.47 11.00
N PHE A 76 -1.06 12.90 10.29
CA PHE A 76 -2.16 12.07 9.81
C PHE A 76 -2.21 12.14 8.29
N VAL A 77 -2.14 10.98 7.60
CA VAL A 77 -1.98 10.93 6.15
C VAL A 77 -3.09 10.10 5.50
N SER A 78 -3.82 10.71 4.57
CA SER A 78 -4.98 10.14 3.87
C SER A 78 -4.97 10.55 2.39
N TYR A 79 -5.87 9.99 1.56
CA TYR A 79 -5.68 9.99 0.10
C TYR A 79 -6.96 10.29 -0.69
N GLY A 80 -6.82 11.03 -1.80
CA GLY A 80 -7.88 11.25 -2.76
C GLY A 80 -8.99 12.21 -2.30
N PRO A 81 -10.15 12.22 -2.99
CA PRO A 81 -11.16 13.30 -2.88
C PRO A 81 -11.87 13.37 -1.53
N ASN A 82 -11.99 12.26 -0.80
CA ASN A 82 -12.66 12.19 0.51
C ASN A 82 -11.66 11.92 1.64
N ALA A 83 -10.41 12.37 1.48
CA ALA A 83 -9.31 12.02 2.37
C ALA A 83 -9.63 12.29 3.84
N GLU A 84 -10.30 13.40 4.15
CA GLU A 84 -10.65 13.78 5.53
C GLU A 84 -11.65 12.82 6.20
N GLN A 85 -12.50 12.11 5.44
CA GLN A 85 -13.49 11.19 5.99
C GLN A 85 -12.96 9.74 6.10
N GLN A 86 -11.73 9.50 5.68
CA GLN A 86 -11.11 8.17 5.74
C GLN A 86 -10.63 7.83 7.15
N SER A 87 -10.61 6.54 7.48
CA SER A 87 -10.05 6.04 8.73
C SER A 87 -8.62 6.54 8.96
N ALA A 88 -7.79 6.56 7.91
CA ALA A 88 -6.41 7.03 7.93
C ALA A 88 -6.27 8.51 8.32
N ALA A 89 -7.30 9.34 8.13
CA ALA A 89 -7.26 10.75 8.57
C ALA A 89 -7.24 10.91 10.10
N SER A 90 -7.57 9.85 10.84
CA SER A 90 -7.55 9.80 12.31
C SER A 90 -6.50 8.84 12.88
N GLN A 91 -5.74 8.15 12.03
CA GLN A 91 -4.76 7.15 12.45
C GLN A 91 -3.34 7.70 12.38
N THR A 92 -2.56 7.42 13.42
CA THR A 92 -1.12 7.75 13.52
C THR A 92 -0.45 6.71 14.42
N ILE A 93 0.88 6.71 14.44
CA ILE A 93 1.62 6.06 15.54
C ILE A 93 1.48 6.89 16.83
N PRO A 94 1.48 6.27 18.03
CA PRO A 94 1.17 6.99 19.29
C PRO A 94 2.20 8.05 19.70
N VAL A 95 3.48 7.82 19.37
CA VAL A 95 4.57 8.74 19.67
C VAL A 95 4.50 10.00 18.81
N PHE A 96 4.97 11.13 19.34
CA PHE A 96 5.15 12.36 18.56
C PHE A 96 6.00 12.08 17.33
N ASN A 97 5.59 12.63 16.19
CA ASN A 97 6.17 12.22 14.93
C ASN A 97 6.12 13.29 13.84
N THR A 98 7.01 13.10 12.88
CA THR A 98 7.02 13.76 11.58
C THR A 98 7.01 12.70 10.48
N ILE A 99 6.81 13.10 9.23
CA ILE A 99 6.82 12.19 8.08
C ILE A 99 8.06 12.39 7.21
N GLY A 100 8.43 11.33 6.49
CA GLY A 100 9.47 11.39 5.47
C GLY A 100 9.00 12.04 4.18
N LYS A 101 9.97 12.57 3.43
CA LYS A 101 9.74 13.30 2.17
C LYS A 101 9.52 12.41 0.94
N THR A 102 9.37 11.09 1.14
CA THR A 102 9.17 10.12 0.06
C THR A 102 8.05 9.18 0.44
N LEU A 103 7.02 9.16 -0.38
CA LEU A 103 5.90 8.24 -0.29
C LEU A 103 6.11 7.13 -1.32
N GLU A 104 6.11 5.88 -0.85
CA GLU A 104 6.10 4.72 -1.73
C GLU A 104 4.66 4.29 -1.98
N TRP A 105 4.32 4.03 -3.24
CA TRP A 105 3.05 3.48 -3.69
C TRP A 105 3.26 2.04 -4.13
N ARG A 106 2.38 1.14 -3.69
CA ARG A 106 2.31 -0.24 -4.17
C ARG A 106 1.23 -0.32 -5.23
N LEU A 107 1.63 -0.76 -6.43
CA LEU A 107 0.78 -0.81 -7.61
C LEU A 107 0.52 -2.26 -8.01
N ASP A 108 -0.70 -2.52 -8.46
CA ASP A 108 -1.11 -3.77 -9.10
C ASP A 108 -1.68 -3.41 -10.47
N ASP A 109 -1.05 -3.88 -11.55
CA ASP A 109 -1.33 -3.46 -12.92
C ASP A 109 -1.42 -1.93 -13.10
N GLY A 110 -0.52 -1.20 -12.43
CA GLY A 110 -0.43 0.26 -12.45
C GLY A 110 -1.45 0.99 -11.56
N ALA A 111 -2.40 0.28 -10.93
CA ALA A 111 -3.36 0.86 -10.00
C ALA A 111 -2.83 0.84 -8.55
N PRO A 112 -2.81 1.97 -7.83
CA PRO A 112 -2.36 1.99 -6.43
C PRO A 112 -3.35 1.29 -5.50
N PHE A 113 -2.86 0.35 -4.69
CA PHE A 113 -3.67 -0.36 -3.69
C PHE A 113 -3.15 -0.20 -2.25
N ALA A 114 -1.91 0.28 -2.07
CA ALA A 114 -1.33 0.59 -0.78
C ALA A 114 -0.24 1.65 -0.89
N THR A 115 0.11 2.25 0.24
CA THR A 115 1.29 3.10 0.38
C THR A 115 2.13 2.66 1.57
N ILE A 116 3.41 3.05 1.53
CA ILE A 116 4.35 2.90 2.63
C ILE A 116 4.99 4.26 2.87
N LEU A 117 4.80 4.80 4.08
CA LEU A 117 5.35 6.08 4.49
C LEU A 117 6.18 5.93 5.75
N ARG A 118 7.36 6.56 5.77
CA ARG A 118 8.22 6.59 6.95
C ARG A 118 7.77 7.69 7.90
N TYR A 119 7.38 7.31 9.09
CA TYR A 119 7.17 8.19 10.23
C TYR A 119 8.45 8.22 11.06
N ARG A 120 8.96 9.41 11.33
CA ARG A 120 10.11 9.65 12.23
C ARG A 120 9.58 10.09 13.57
N TRP A 121 10.21 9.61 14.63
CA TRP A 121 9.81 9.92 15.99
C TRP A 121 11.04 10.15 16.85
N ASP A 122 10.87 10.99 17.86
CA ASP A 122 11.85 11.27 18.91
C ASP A 122 11.11 11.25 20.25
N SER A 123 11.75 10.70 21.26
CA SER A 123 11.19 10.50 22.60
C SER A 123 12.30 10.44 23.63
N ASP A 124 11.93 10.50 24.91
CA ASP A 124 12.88 10.33 26.02
C ASP A 124 13.66 9.01 25.97
N ASN A 125 13.12 7.99 25.30
CA ASN A 125 13.71 6.66 25.15
C ASN A 125 14.55 6.51 23.86
N GLY A 126 14.75 7.60 23.12
CA GLY A 126 15.52 7.66 21.89
C GLY A 126 14.71 8.04 20.66
N GLU A 127 15.43 8.15 19.55
CA GLU A 127 14.92 8.51 18.23
C GLU A 127 14.86 7.31 17.28
N GLY A 128 14.02 7.41 16.25
CA GLY A 128 13.89 6.35 15.27
C GLY A 128 12.86 6.59 14.20
N SER A 129 12.46 5.51 13.54
CA SER A 129 11.38 5.58 12.56
C SER A 129 10.61 4.27 12.45
N THR A 130 9.36 4.41 11.99
CA THR A 130 8.41 3.34 11.73
C THR A 130 7.87 3.52 10.31
N LEU A 131 7.82 2.45 9.52
CA LEU A 131 7.11 2.45 8.25
C LEU A 131 5.65 2.14 8.51
N VAL A 132 4.77 3.04 8.10
CA VAL A 132 3.32 2.86 8.14
C VAL A 132 2.87 2.34 6.79
N VAL A 133 2.28 1.15 6.79
CA VAL A 133 1.63 0.56 5.61
C VAL A 133 0.17 0.98 5.63
N THR A 134 -0.30 1.63 4.57
CA THR A 134 -1.68 2.10 4.46
C THR A 134 -2.36 1.45 3.25
N LYS A 135 -3.56 0.91 3.44
CA LYS A 135 -4.42 0.47 2.34
C LYS A 135 -4.99 1.68 1.61
N ILE A 136 -5.03 1.60 0.28
CA ILE A 136 -5.85 2.49 -0.56
C ILE A 136 -7.04 1.68 -1.06
N GLY A 137 -8.22 1.93 -0.49
CA GLY A 137 -9.48 1.33 -0.92
C GLY A 137 -10.31 2.28 -1.77
N ALA A 138 -11.38 1.75 -2.38
CA ALA A 138 -12.29 2.56 -3.19
C ALA A 138 -13.06 3.61 -2.37
N THR A 139 -13.39 3.29 -1.11
CA THR A 139 -14.19 4.15 -0.23
C THR A 139 -13.44 4.63 1.00
N ASP A 140 -12.39 3.91 1.42
CA ASP A 140 -11.66 4.17 2.65
C ASP A 140 -10.16 3.86 2.50
N ALA A 141 -9.34 4.56 3.26
CA ALA A 141 -7.93 4.26 3.45
C ALA A 141 -7.67 4.08 4.95
N CYS A 142 -6.86 3.09 5.31
CA CYS A 142 -6.56 2.79 6.71
C CYS A 142 -5.20 2.10 6.86
N HIS A 143 -4.60 2.27 8.02
CA HIS A 143 -3.35 1.60 8.37
C HIS A 143 -3.56 0.09 8.44
N VAL A 144 -2.60 -0.65 7.89
CA VAL A 144 -2.54 -2.12 7.86
C VAL A 144 -1.45 -2.63 8.80
N ALA A 145 -0.32 -1.93 8.86
CA ALA A 145 0.79 -2.30 9.73
C ALA A 145 1.71 -1.15 10.09
N TYR A 146 2.42 -1.34 11.19
CA TYR A 146 3.48 -0.49 11.70
C TYR A 146 4.76 -1.32 11.79
N VAL A 147 5.76 -1.01 10.97
CA VAL A 147 7.02 -1.75 10.93
C VAL A 147 8.14 -0.87 11.46
N GLN A 148 8.64 -1.17 12.66
CA GLN A 148 9.78 -0.44 13.22
C GLN A 148 10.99 -0.60 12.29
N ALA A 149 11.51 0.54 11.82
CA ALA A 149 12.69 0.59 10.97
C ALA A 149 13.98 0.87 11.74
N ALA A 150 13.89 1.52 12.91
CA ALA A 150 15.02 1.67 13.81
C ALA A 150 15.51 0.28 14.28
N GLY A 151 16.76 -0.07 13.93
CA GLY A 151 17.36 -1.37 14.23
C GLY A 151 16.96 -2.51 13.28
N ASN A 152 16.16 -2.25 12.23
CA ASN A 152 15.68 -3.27 11.31
C ASN A 152 16.15 -3.00 9.87
N ALA A 153 17.22 -3.69 9.46
CA ALA A 153 17.79 -3.57 8.11
C ALA A 153 16.84 -4.05 6.98
N LYS A 154 15.81 -4.83 7.33
CA LYS A 154 14.84 -5.41 6.37
C LYS A 154 13.48 -4.70 6.41
N ALA A 155 13.33 -3.60 7.16
CA ALA A 155 12.03 -2.97 7.39
C ALA A 155 11.28 -2.59 6.11
N ASN A 156 11.97 -2.03 5.10
CA ASN A 156 11.33 -1.69 3.82
C ASN A 156 10.83 -2.94 3.08
N ALA A 157 11.61 -4.02 3.08
CA ALA A 157 11.22 -5.28 2.45
C ALA A 157 10.02 -5.91 3.16
N LEU A 158 10.03 -5.92 4.50
CA LEU A 158 8.93 -6.42 5.32
C LEU A 158 7.66 -5.58 5.13
N ALA A 159 7.76 -4.25 5.08
CA ALA A 159 6.62 -3.38 4.84
C ALA A 159 5.98 -3.65 3.45
N ARG A 160 6.79 -3.91 2.42
CA ARG A 160 6.29 -4.32 1.09
C ARG A 160 5.61 -5.68 1.12
N GLU A 161 6.23 -6.67 1.75
CA GLU A 161 5.63 -8.00 1.91
C GLU A 161 4.25 -7.94 2.58
N ILE A 162 4.13 -7.14 3.64
CA ILE A 162 2.85 -6.94 4.33
C ILE A 162 1.85 -6.21 3.42
N ALA A 163 2.26 -5.13 2.76
CA ALA A 163 1.39 -4.39 1.85
C ALA A 163 0.85 -5.33 0.75
N ASP A 164 1.75 -6.03 0.08
CA ASP A 164 1.46 -6.91 -1.05
C ASP A 164 0.60 -8.12 -0.62
N GLY A 165 0.83 -8.67 0.57
CA GLY A 165 0.09 -9.83 1.08
C GLY A 165 -1.27 -9.49 1.72
N GLN A 166 -1.41 -8.33 2.36
CA GLN A 166 -2.52 -8.06 3.28
C GLN A 166 -3.40 -6.88 2.87
N ALA A 167 -2.85 -5.81 2.27
CA ALA A 167 -3.58 -4.54 2.13
C ALA A 167 -4.85 -4.65 1.28
N ARG A 168 -4.86 -5.48 0.23
CA ARG A 168 -6.05 -5.67 -0.62
C ARG A 168 -7.22 -6.28 0.16
N GLY A 169 -6.95 -7.28 1.01
CA GLY A 169 -7.95 -7.99 1.81
C GLY A 169 -8.31 -7.32 3.15
N PHE A 170 -7.52 -6.33 3.59
CA PHE A 170 -7.73 -5.64 4.86
C PHE A 170 -9.01 -4.80 4.84
N SER A 171 -9.84 -4.95 5.88
CA SER A 171 -11.11 -4.26 6.07
C SER A 171 -10.98 -3.17 7.14
N CYS A 172 -10.93 -1.90 6.72
CA CYS A 172 -10.70 -0.76 7.61
C CYS A 172 -11.63 -0.67 8.83
N GLY A 173 -12.91 -1.03 8.68
CA GLY A 173 -13.89 -1.00 9.77
C GLY A 173 -13.88 -2.21 10.70
N ARG A 174 -13.03 -3.22 10.47
CA ARG A 174 -13.06 -4.49 11.21
C ARG A 174 -11.68 -4.93 11.68
N ASP A 175 -10.69 -4.82 10.82
CA ASP A 175 -9.35 -5.35 11.04
C ASP A 175 -8.50 -4.29 11.75
N LYS A 176 -7.54 -4.74 12.57
CA LYS A 176 -6.64 -3.86 13.33
C LYS A 176 -5.23 -3.89 12.74
N PRO A 177 -4.53 -2.73 12.66
CA PRO A 177 -3.14 -2.72 12.21
C PRO A 177 -2.26 -3.58 13.09
N ARG A 178 -1.28 -4.28 12.49
CA ARG A 178 -0.31 -5.12 13.21
C ARG A 178 1.03 -4.42 13.37
N THR A 179 1.66 -4.57 14.53
CA THR A 179 2.93 -3.95 14.88
C THR A 179 4.06 -4.95 14.78
N TYR A 180 5.16 -4.56 14.13
CA TYR A 180 6.36 -5.35 13.94
C TYR A 180 7.58 -4.64 14.53
N GLY A 181 8.31 -5.34 15.40
CA GLY A 181 9.48 -4.80 16.10
C GLY A 181 10.75 -4.75 15.26
N ALA A 182 11.86 -4.34 15.89
CA ALA A 182 13.17 -4.23 15.23
C ALA A 182 13.71 -5.55 14.68
N ASP A 183 13.31 -6.69 15.26
CA ASP A 183 13.66 -8.03 14.79
C ASP A 183 12.74 -8.53 13.64
N GLY A 184 11.77 -7.71 13.23
CA GLY A 184 10.80 -8.01 12.19
C GLY A 184 9.66 -8.92 12.63
N LYS A 185 9.54 -9.27 13.91
CA LYS A 185 8.44 -10.08 14.42
C LYS A 185 7.27 -9.22 14.86
N GLN A 186 6.07 -9.77 14.74
CA GLN A 186 4.86 -9.16 15.26
C GLN A 186 4.91 -9.09 16.80
N THR A 187 4.45 -7.98 17.37
CA THR A 187 4.54 -7.69 18.82
C THR A 187 3.18 -7.50 19.50
N ASP A 188 2.07 -7.75 18.80
CA ASP A 188 0.68 -7.61 19.28
C ASP A 188 -0.25 -8.77 18.89
#